data_AF-A0A3Q9FDA8-F1
#
_entry.id   AF-A0A3Q9FDA8-F1
#
_cell.length_a   1.000
_cell.length_b   1.000
_cell.length_c   1.000
_cell.angle_alpha   90.00
_cell.angle_beta   90.00
_cell.angle_gamma   90.00
#
_symmetry.space_group_name_H-M   'P 1'
#
loop_
_entity.id
_entity.type
_entity.pdbx_description
1 polymer ?
#
loop_
_entity_poly.entity_id
_entity_poly.type
_entity_poly.pdbx_seq_one_letter_code
_entity_poly.pdbx_strand_id
1 'polypeptide(L)'
;MKSIVATIATVAATATALLAVPTASYAQSSHSTLTRAQVRQELLDLESVGYNPTIGDGDSYPDDIVAAQERLAAKRLAEQKNAEAGYGPNGAPGTDSGSPAVKR
;
A
#
# COMPACT_ATOMS: atom_id res chain seq x y z
N MET A 1 45.77 -29.87 23.94
CA MET A 1 45.73 -30.84 22.81
C MET A 1 44.90 -32.04 23.24
N LYS A 2 44.02 -32.51 22.34
CA LYS A 2 43.26 -33.79 22.36
C LYS A 2 41.89 -33.81 23.08
N SER A 3 40.91 -33.30 22.35
CA SER A 3 39.65 -33.98 21.98
C SER A 3 38.97 -34.87 23.02
N ILE A 4 37.83 -34.41 23.53
CA ILE A 4 36.76 -35.28 24.05
C ILE A 4 35.52 -35.01 23.19
N VAL A 5 35.60 -35.45 21.93
CA VAL A 5 34.45 -35.58 21.04
C VAL A 5 34.38 -37.05 20.68
N ALA A 6 33.40 -37.74 21.27
CA ALA A 6 32.74 -38.95 20.80
C ALA A 6 32.30 -39.76 22.03
N THR A 7 31.00 -39.95 22.21
CA THR A 7 30.38 -41.27 22.25
C THR A 7 28.86 -41.10 22.34
N ILE A 8 28.28 -41.15 21.15
CA ILE A 8 26.90 -41.44 20.79
C ILE A 8 26.46 -42.73 21.50
N ALA A 9 25.44 -42.67 22.37
CA ALA A 9 24.64 -43.83 22.75
C ALA A 9 23.32 -43.40 23.44
N THR A 10 22.26 -43.38 22.65
CA THR A 10 20.91 -43.87 23.00
C THR A 10 20.26 -43.39 24.30
N VAL A 11 19.44 -42.34 24.19
CA VAL A 11 18.18 -42.29 24.93
C VAL A 11 17.05 -42.22 23.90
N ALA A 12 16.29 -43.29 23.88
CA ALA A 12 15.04 -43.41 23.17
C ALA A 12 14.03 -42.36 23.66
N ALA A 13 13.20 -41.90 22.73
CA ALA A 13 11.86 -41.38 22.97
C ALA A 13 11.72 -40.32 24.08
N THR A 14 11.86 -39.06 23.71
CA THR A 14 10.81 -38.07 24.00
C THR A 14 10.94 -36.96 22.97
N ALA A 15 9.87 -36.73 22.22
CA ALA A 15 9.72 -35.54 21.41
C ALA A 15 9.65 -34.34 22.37
N THR A 16 10.78 -33.72 22.68
CA THR A 16 10.77 -32.35 23.21
C THR A 16 10.43 -31.45 22.04
N ALA A 17 9.12 -31.23 21.87
CA ALA A 17 8.62 -30.21 20.98
C ALA A 17 9.39 -28.92 21.25
N LEU A 18 10.17 -28.46 20.26
CA LEU A 18 10.61 -27.07 20.22
C LEU A 18 9.32 -26.24 20.09
N LEU A 19 8.71 -25.91 21.23
CA LEU A 19 7.79 -24.81 21.31
C LEU A 19 8.64 -23.55 21.13
N ALA A 20 8.98 -23.24 19.88
CA ALA A 20 9.26 -21.89 19.47
C ALA A 20 7.97 -21.12 19.71
N VAL A 21 7.72 -20.73 20.95
CA VAL A 21 6.68 -19.77 21.29
C VAL A 21 7.06 -18.52 20.52
N PRO A 22 6.19 -17.98 19.65
CA PRO A 22 6.40 -16.66 19.11
C PRO A 22 6.27 -15.69 20.31
N THR A 23 7.36 -15.40 21.01
CA THR A 23 7.38 -14.44 22.13
C THR A 23 7.41 -12.99 21.64
N ALA A 24 7.49 -12.78 20.32
CA ALA A 24 7.28 -11.50 19.69
C ALA A 24 5.78 -11.29 19.42
N SER A 25 5.02 -10.93 20.45
CA SER A 25 3.73 -10.26 20.24
C SER A 25 4.03 -8.78 20.01
N TYR A 26 4.00 -8.35 18.75
CA TYR A 26 4.15 -6.94 18.38
C TYR A 26 2.91 -6.17 18.86
N ALA A 27 2.92 -5.72 20.11
CA ALA A 27 1.96 -4.76 20.66
C ALA A 27 2.48 -3.31 20.56
N GLN A 28 3.77 -3.13 20.21
CA GLN A 28 4.32 -1.80 19.95
C GLN A 28 3.77 -1.32 18.62
N SER A 29 2.58 -0.73 18.71
CA SER A 29 1.92 0.02 17.66
C SER A 29 2.78 1.25 17.38
N SER A 30 3.90 1.09 16.68
CA SER A 30 4.51 2.16 15.90
C SER A 30 3.61 2.42 14.69
N HIS A 31 2.33 2.67 14.93
CA HIS A 31 1.36 2.96 13.91
C HIS A 31 1.53 4.43 13.56
N SER A 32 1.96 4.70 12.33
CA SER A 32 1.48 5.87 11.63
C SER A 32 -0.05 5.81 11.68
N THR A 33 -0.66 6.48 12.65
CA THR A 33 -2.11 6.53 12.78
C THR A 33 -2.67 7.19 11.54
N LEU A 34 -3.31 6.41 10.67
CA LEU A 34 -4.06 6.95 9.56
C LEU A 34 -5.10 7.93 10.12
N THR A 35 -5.10 9.12 9.57
CA THR A 35 -6.10 10.11 9.96
C THR A 35 -7.44 9.72 9.35
N ARG A 36 -8.54 10.05 10.04
CA ARG A 36 -9.89 9.85 9.48
C ARG A 36 -10.07 10.59 8.14
N ALA A 37 -9.35 11.69 7.94
CA ALA A 37 -9.32 12.40 6.67
C ALA A 37 -8.67 11.55 5.57
N GLN A 38 -7.51 10.94 5.83
CA GLN A 38 -6.81 10.08 4.88
C GLN A 38 -7.65 8.88 4.46
N VAL A 39 -8.27 8.17 5.41
CA VAL A 39 -9.11 7.01 5.08
C VAL A 39 -10.29 7.40 4.18
N ARG A 40 -10.91 8.56 4.42
CA ARG A 40 -11.99 9.04 3.55
C ARG A 40 -11.50 9.39 2.15
N GLN A 41 -10.32 10.00 2.04
CA GLN A 41 -9.72 10.28 0.73
C GLN A 41 -9.44 8.99 -0.03
N GLU A 42 -8.90 7.96 0.64
CA GLU A 42 -8.65 6.66 0.02
C GLU A 42 -9.94 5.97 -0.44
N LEU A 43 -11.01 6.04 0.35
CA LEU A 43 -12.32 5.52 -0.06
C LEU A 43 -12.87 6.26 -1.28
N LEU A 44 -12.79 7.59 -1.31
CA LEU A 44 -13.22 8.38 -2.47
C LEU A 44 -12.41 8.03 -3.73
N ASP A 45 -11.10 7.79 -3.58
CA ASP A 45 -10.24 7.35 -4.68
C ASP A 45 -10.67 5.98 -5.23
N LEU A 46 -10.97 5.03 -4.34
CA LEU A 46 -11.47 3.71 -4.73
C LEU A 46 -12.87 3.79 -5.36
N GLU A 47 -13.76 4.62 -4.82
CA GLU A 47 -15.08 4.91 -5.42
C GLU A 47 -14.94 5.50 -6.83
N SER A 48 -13.91 6.33 -7.06
CA SER A 48 -13.62 6.91 -8.39
C SER A 48 -13.28 5.88 -9.47
N VAL A 49 -12.95 4.65 -9.08
CA VAL A 49 -12.68 3.51 -9.97
C VAL A 49 -13.74 2.40 -9.86
N GLY A 50 -14.88 2.72 -9.24
CA GLY A 50 -16.06 1.87 -9.19
C GLY A 50 -16.11 0.89 -8.01
N TYR A 51 -15.28 1.08 -6.98
CA TYR A 51 -15.44 0.35 -5.71
C TYR A 51 -16.67 0.87 -4.96
N ASN A 52 -17.44 -0.02 -4.32
CA ASN A 52 -18.58 0.39 -3.50
C ASN A 52 -18.40 -0.10 -2.04
N PRO A 53 -18.00 0.78 -1.12
CA PRO A 53 -17.81 0.40 0.28
C PRO A 53 -19.12 0.12 1.03
N THR A 54 -20.29 0.51 0.48
CA THR A 54 -21.58 0.28 1.17
C THR A 54 -22.06 -1.17 1.07
N ILE A 55 -21.48 -1.97 0.17
CA ILE A 55 -21.81 -3.39 0.00
C ILE A 55 -21.23 -4.22 1.18
N GLY A 56 -20.28 -3.65 1.93
CA GLY A 56 -19.63 -4.32 3.07
C GLY A 56 -18.74 -5.48 2.62
N ASP A 57 -18.41 -6.37 3.56
CA ASP A 57 -17.66 -7.61 3.31
C ASP A 57 -18.56 -8.65 2.59
N GLY A 58 -19.11 -8.29 1.43
CA GLY A 58 -19.88 -9.21 0.60
C GLY A 58 -19.04 -10.43 0.18
N ASP A 59 -19.65 -11.37 -0.55
CA ASP A 59 -19.01 -12.65 -0.93
C ASP A 59 -17.72 -12.49 -1.76
N SER A 60 -17.44 -11.29 -2.27
CA SER A 60 -16.29 -10.99 -3.12
C SER A 60 -15.14 -10.30 -2.39
N TYR A 61 -15.23 -10.10 -1.08
CA TYR A 61 -14.08 -9.63 -0.30
C TYR A 61 -13.05 -10.77 -0.12
N PRO A 62 -11.75 -10.55 -0.40
CA PRO A 62 -11.09 -9.27 -0.71
C PRO A 62 -10.83 -9.01 -2.21
N ASP A 63 -11.36 -9.80 -3.13
CA ASP A 63 -11.05 -9.69 -4.57
C ASP A 63 -11.51 -8.36 -5.17
N ASP A 64 -12.64 -7.83 -4.70
CA ASP A 64 -13.23 -6.58 -5.16
C ASP A 64 -12.35 -5.34 -4.85
N ILE A 65 -11.81 -5.26 -3.64
CA ILE A 65 -10.93 -4.17 -3.21
C ILE A 65 -9.57 -4.26 -3.91
N VAL A 66 -9.03 -5.47 -4.12
CA VAL A 66 -7.77 -5.65 -4.87
C VAL A 66 -7.95 -5.20 -6.32
N ALA A 67 -9.02 -5.64 -6.99
CA ALA A 67 -9.31 -5.22 -8.36
C ALA A 67 -9.53 -3.70 -8.48
N ALA A 68 -10.16 -3.07 -7.47
CA ALA A 68 -10.28 -1.62 -7.42
C ALA A 68 -8.93 -0.92 -7.25
N GLN A 69 -8.06 -1.41 -6.38
CA GLN A 69 -6.71 -0.85 -6.19
C GLN A 69 -5.88 -0.91 -7.48
N GLU A 70 -5.97 -2.00 -8.25
CA GLU A 70 -5.30 -2.11 -9.54
C GLU A 70 -5.80 -1.06 -10.55
N ARG A 71 -7.13 -0.86 -10.64
CA ARG A 71 -7.71 0.18 -11.50
C ARG A 71 -7.28 1.58 -11.06
N LEU A 72 -7.22 1.83 -9.76
CA LEU A 72 -6.75 3.09 -9.19
C LEU A 72 -5.27 3.35 -9.53
N ALA A 73 -4.43 2.33 -9.42
CA ALA A 73 -3.03 2.42 -9.81
C ALA A 73 -2.89 2.74 -11.32
N ALA A 74 -3.66 2.06 -12.17
CA ALA A 74 -3.68 2.32 -13.61
C ALA A 74 -4.14 3.75 -13.93
N LYS A 75 -5.18 4.25 -13.25
CA LYS A 75 -5.67 5.63 -13.38
C LYS A 75 -4.59 6.64 -12.99
N ARG A 76 -3.95 6.46 -11.83
CA ARG A 76 -2.86 7.35 -11.37
C ARG A 76 -1.67 7.36 -12.33
N LEU A 77 -1.30 6.21 -12.89
CA LEU A 77 -0.25 6.13 -13.91
C LEU A 77 -0.63 6.86 -15.20
N ALA A 78 -1.89 6.77 -15.63
CA ALA A 78 -2.37 7.52 -16.79
C ALA A 78 -2.38 9.03 -16.54
N GLU A 79 -2.82 9.48 -15.36
CA GLU A 79 -2.79 10.88 -14.94
C GLU A 79 -1.37 11.43 -14.89
N GLN A 80 -0.42 10.67 -14.33
CA GLN A 80 1.00 11.04 -14.31
C GLN A 80 1.56 11.22 -15.73
N LYS A 81 1.31 10.26 -16.62
CA LYS A 81 1.74 10.36 -18.03
C LYS A 81 1.14 11.57 -18.74
N ASN A 82 -0.13 11.88 -18.47
CA ASN A 82 -0.78 13.06 -19.03
C ASN A 82 -0.18 14.36 -18.46
N ALA A 83 0.17 14.40 -17.18
CA ALA A 83 0.83 15.54 -16.56
C ALA A 83 2.23 15.77 -17.14
N GLU A 84 2.99 14.70 -17.37
CA GLU A 84 4.31 14.74 -18.03
C GLU A 84 4.19 15.19 -19.50
N ALA A 85 3.22 14.65 -20.24
CA ALA A 85 2.95 15.03 -21.62
C ALA A 85 2.49 16.50 -21.73
N GLY A 86 1.72 16.99 -20.76
CA GLY A 86 1.26 18.38 -20.69
C GLY A 86 2.37 19.38 -20.40
N TYR A 87 3.48 18.95 -19.79
CA TYR A 87 4.61 19.83 -19.50
C TYR A 87 5.58 20.00 -20.67
N GLY A 88 5.61 19.06 -21.62
CA GLY A 88 6.45 19.09 -22.82
C GLY A 88 7.97 19.14 -22.53
N PRO A 89 8.83 18.80 -23.50
CA PRO A 89 10.29 18.89 -23.32
C PRO A 89 10.80 20.34 -23.12
N ASN A 90 9.95 21.34 -23.35
CA ASN A 90 10.28 22.76 -23.30
C ASN A 90 9.36 23.49 -22.32
N GLY A 91 9.22 22.98 -21.09
CA GLY A 91 8.37 23.54 -20.03
C GLY A 91 8.65 25.01 -19.71
N ALA A 92 8.19 25.91 -20.58
CA ALA A 92 8.14 27.33 -20.36
C ALA A 92 6.82 27.60 -19.64
N PRO A 93 6.83 28.18 -18.42
CA PRO A 93 5.60 28.64 -17.79
C PRO A 93 4.99 29.69 -18.72
N GLY A 94 3.83 29.37 -19.31
CA GLY A 94 3.04 30.35 -20.04
C GLY A 94 2.51 31.38 -19.04
N THR A 95 3.22 32.50 -18.90
CA THR A 95 2.68 33.69 -18.23
C THR A 95 1.59 34.27 -19.11
N ASP A 96 0.33 33.98 -18.80
CA ASP A 96 -0.83 34.69 -19.36
C ASP A 96 -1.03 36.00 -18.60
N SER A 97 -0.38 37.07 -19.07
CA SER A 97 -0.68 38.42 -18.62
C SER A 97 -1.89 38.92 -19.39
N GLY A 98 -3.08 38.71 -18.80
CA GLY A 98 -4.36 39.18 -19.33
C GLY A 98 -4.25 40.62 -19.85
N SER A 99 -4.46 40.77 -21.16
CA SER A 99 -4.38 42.07 -21.83
C SER A 99 -5.59 42.93 -21.44
N PRO A 100 -5.41 44.24 -21.15
CA PRO A 100 -6.53 45.07 -20.72
C PRO A 100 -7.56 45.21 -21.85
N ALA A 101 -8.82 44.93 -21.52
CA ALA A 101 -9.94 45.12 -22.41
C ALA A 101 -10.09 46.62 -22.75
N VAL A 102 -9.71 47.00 -23.98
CA VAL A 102 -10.04 48.30 -24.54
C VAL A 102 -11.54 48.32 -24.82
N LYS A 103 -12.31 48.97 -23.96
CA LYS A 103 -13.68 49.40 -24.27
C LYS A 103 -13.60 50.53 -25.31
N ARG A 104 -14.20 50.30 -26.47
CA ARG A 104 -14.61 51.37 -27.42
C ARG A 104 -15.95 51.93 -27.01
#